data_AF-A0A482ZQ88-F1
#
_entry.id   AF-A0A482ZQ88-F1
#
_cell.length_a   1.000
_cell.length_b   1.000
_cell.length_c   1.000
_cell.angle_alpha   90.00
_cell.angle_beta   90.00
_cell.angle_gamma   90.00
#
_symmetry.space_group_name_H-M   'P 1'
#
loop_
_entity.id
_entity.type
_entity.pdbx_description
1 polymer ?
#
loop_
_entity_poly.entity_id
_entity_poly.type
_entity_poly.pdbx_seq_one_letter_code
_entity_poly.pdbx_strand_id
1 'polypeptide(L)' 'MASDRDTYKYYLKKGNKILHTGITNDLQRRESEHQQNYGNNVHIKQVGNRTTREAGFQWAVDQAKNGKPVGP' A
#
# COMPACT_ATOMS: atom_id res chain seq x y z
N MET A 1 -8.55 -20.36 13.71
CA MET A 1 -7.27 -19.65 13.65
C MET A 1 -7.59 -18.18 13.44
N ALA A 2 -7.26 -17.31 14.38
CA ALA A 2 -7.50 -15.89 14.20
C ALA A 2 -6.49 -15.39 13.17
N SER A 3 -6.95 -14.98 11.98
CA SER A 3 -6.08 -14.35 10.99
C SER A 3 -5.52 -13.08 11.61
N ASP A 4 -4.21 -13.04 11.86
CA ASP A 4 -3.57 -11.86 12.43
C ASP A 4 -3.84 -10.62 11.57
N ARG A 5 -4.16 -9.51 12.25
CA ARG A 5 -4.39 -8.21 11.61
C ARG A 5 -3.06 -7.47 11.51
N ASP A 6 -2.12 -8.03 10.78
CA ASP A 6 -0.76 -7.49 10.60
C ASP A 6 -0.59 -6.72 9.28
N THR A 7 -1.59 -6.74 8.40
CA THR A 7 -1.48 -6.14 7.06
C THR A 7 -1.97 -4.69 7.06
N TYR A 8 -1.12 -3.79 6.57
CA TYR A 8 -1.43 -2.41 6.28
C TYR A 8 -1.78 -2.21 4.81
N LYS A 9 -2.71 -1.30 4.57
CA LYS A 9 -3.08 -0.80 3.24
C LYS A 9 -2.46 0.57 3.04
N TYR A 10 -1.95 0.88 1.86
CA TYR A 10 -1.30 2.16 1.64
C TYR A 10 -1.43 2.71 0.22
N TYR A 11 -1.24 4.02 0.10
CA TYR A 11 -1.05 4.75 -1.14
C TYR A 11 0.39 5.22 -1.25
N LEU A 12 1.11 4.80 -2.29
CA LEU A 12 2.36 5.44 -2.66
C LEU A 12 2.04 6.76 -3.36
N LYS A 13 2.52 7.86 -2.81
CA LYS A 13 2.31 9.21 -3.32
C LYS A 13 3.63 9.83 -3.76
N LYS A 14 3.58 10.59 -4.85
CA LYS A 14 4.67 11.47 -5.30
C LYS A 14 4.11 12.87 -5.40
N GLY A 15 4.40 13.71 -4.40
CA GLY A 15 3.70 14.98 -4.19
C GLY A 15 2.18 14.78 -4.04
N ASN A 16 1.38 15.42 -4.89
CA ASN A 16 -0.08 15.33 -4.85
C ASN A 16 -0.69 14.16 -5.66
N LYS A 17 0.14 13.39 -6.37
CA LYS A 17 -0.33 12.27 -7.21
C LYS A 17 -0.18 10.93 -6.50
N ILE A 18 -1.18 10.06 -6.63
CA ILE A 18 -1.09 8.66 -6.21
C ILE A 18 -0.42 7.89 -7.34
N LEU A 19 0.72 7.29 -7.04
CA LEU A 19 1.56 6.58 -7.99
C LEU A 19 1.14 5.11 -8.08
N HIS A 20 0.92 4.47 -6.92
CA HIS A 20 0.25 3.18 -6.83
C HIS A 20 -0.34 2.91 -5.45
N THR A 21 -1.09 1.82 -5.34
CA THR A 21 -1.70 1.34 -4.10
C THR A 21 -1.28 -0.09 -3.83
N GLY A 22 -1.11 -0.46 -2.55
CA GLY A 22 -0.65 -1.79 -2.19
C GLY A 22 -0.86 -2.12 -0.72
N ILE A 23 -0.47 -3.35 -0.37
CA ILE A 23 -0.48 -3.84 1.00
C ILE A 23 0.91 -4.24 1.46
N THR A 24 1.19 -4.06 2.74
CA THR A 24 2.47 -4.45 3.35
C THR A 24 2.25 -4.77 4.82
N ASN A 25 3.08 -5.63 5.40
CA ASN A 25 3.16 -5.82 6.85
C ASN A 25 4.08 -4.79 7.52
N ASP A 26 4.91 -4.09 6.72
CA ASP A 26 5.85 -3.08 7.19
C ASP A 26 5.84 -1.87 6.25
N LEU A 27 5.36 -0.73 6.74
CA LEU A 27 5.26 0.50 5.95
C LEU A 27 6.62 1.18 5.79
N GLN A 28 7.47 1.16 6.82
CA GLN A 28 8.74 1.87 6.83
C GLN A 28 9.73 1.24 5.87
N ARG A 29 9.87 -0.10 5.91
CA ARG A 29 10.70 -0.85 4.97
C ARG A 29 10.23 -0.64 3.54
N ARG A 30 8.92 -0.69 3.32
CA ARG A 30 8.32 -0.56 1.98
C ARG A 30 8.49 0.85 1.43
N GLU A 31 8.44 1.88 2.27
CA GLU A 31 8.69 3.25 1.86
C GLU A 31 10.13 3.43 1.40
N SER A 32 11.10 2.92 2.15
CA SER A 32 12.51 2.94 1.78
C SER A 32 12.77 2.21 0.45
N GLU A 33 12.14 1.04 0.23
CA GLU A 33 12.20 0.33 -1.06
C GLU A 33 11.65 1.20 -2.19
N HIS A 34 10.51 1.86 -1.98
CA HIS A 34 9.92 2.73 -3.00
C HIS A 34 10.74 4.00 -3.25
N GLN A 35 11.37 4.58 -2.24
CA GLN A 35 12.27 5.73 -2.42
C GLN A 35 13.49 5.35 -3.26
N GLN A 36 14.03 4.14 -3.09
CA GLN A 36 15.13 3.64 -3.93
C GLN A 36 14.69 3.40 -5.39
N ASN A 37 13.48 2.87 -5.61
CA ASN A 37 12.99 2.53 -6.95
C ASN A 37 12.39 3.73 -7.71
N TYR A 38 11.68 4.63 -7.03
CA TYR A 38 10.90 5.74 -7.63
C TYR A 38 11.47 7.14 -7.32
N GLY A 39 12.54 7.19 -6.52
CA GLY A 39 13.22 8.39 -6.06
C GLY A 39 12.71 8.92 -4.72
N ASN A 40 13.54 9.68 -4.00
CA ASN A 40 13.30 10.18 -2.64
C ASN A 40 12.07 11.08 -2.46
N ASN A 41 11.37 11.46 -3.55
CA ASN A 41 10.17 12.29 -3.50
C ASN A 41 8.87 11.49 -3.36
N VAL A 42 8.96 10.17 -3.15
CA VAL A 42 7.80 9.32 -2.88
C VAL A 42 7.63 9.05 -1.38
N HIS A 43 6.39 8.95 -0.94
CA HIS A 43 6.03 8.59 0.43
C HIS A 43 4.82 7.66 0.46
N ILE A 44 4.81 6.75 1.41
CA ILE A 44 3.70 5.85 1.70
C ILE A 44 2.72 6.57 2.64
N LYS A 45 1.44 6.59 2.26
CA LYS A 45 0.35 7.03 3.13
C LYS A 45 -0.52 5.85 3.50
N GLN A 46 -0.54 5.49 4.79
CA GLN A 46 -1.42 4.44 5.31
C GLN A 46 -2.90 4.78 5.08
N VAL A 47 -3.69 3.75 4.76
CA VAL A 47 -5.13 3.84 4.51
C VAL A 47 -5.89 3.01 5.55
N GLY A 48 -6.53 3.70 6.48
CA GLY A 48 -7.37 3.07 7.51
C GLY A 48 -6.57 2.20 8.50
N ASN A 49 -7.28 1.26 9.13
CA ASN A 49 -6.73 0.38 10.16
C ASN A 49 -6.04 -0.86 9.56
N ARG A 50 -5.22 -1.53 10.40
CA ARG A 50 -4.64 -2.85 10.07
C ARG A 50 -5.74 -3.88 9.84
N THR A 51 -5.56 -4.70 8.82
CA THR A 51 -6.51 -5.74 8.43
C THR A 51 -5.81 -7.09 8.31
N THR A 52 -6.59 -8.13 8.08
CA THR A 52 -6.04 -9.43 7.65
C THR A 52 -5.45 -9.30 6.25
N ARG A 53 -4.53 -10.20 5.90
CA ARG A 53 -3.92 -10.26 4.56
C ARG A 53 -4.97 -10.42 3.45
N GLU A 54 -5.98 -11.26 3.68
CA GLU A 54 -7.08 -11.48 2.73
C GLU A 54 -7.89 -10.21 2.48
N ALA A 55 -8.28 -9.50 3.54
CA ALA A 55 -9.01 -8.24 3.43
C ALA A 55 -8.15 -7.14 2.77
N GLY A 56 -6.85 -7.14 3.06
CA GLY A 56 -5.89 -6.26 2.39
C GLY A 56 -5.80 -6.54 0.88
N PHE A 57 -5.74 -7.82 0.51
CA PHE A 57 -5.70 -8.24 -0.89
C PHE A 57 -6.98 -7.87 -1.63
N GLN A 58 -8.16 -8.15 -1.04
CA GLN A 58 -9.44 -7.74 -1.60
C GLN A 58 -9.52 -6.23 -1.80
N TRP A 59 -9.00 -5.45 -0.84
CA TRP A 59 -8.92 -4.00 -0.99
C TRP A 59 -8.03 -3.59 -2.17
N ALA A 60 -6.86 -4.21 -2.35
CA ALA A 60 -5.99 -3.91 -3.48
C ALA A 60 -6.67 -4.24 -4.83
N VAL A 61 -7.36 -5.39 -4.91
CA VAL A 61 -8.17 -5.76 -6.09
C VAL A 61 -9.28 -4.75 -6.34
N ASP A 62 -9.96 -4.29 -5.30
CA ASP A 62 -10.97 -3.23 -5.41
C ASP A 62 -10.36 -1.91 -5.91
N GLN A 63 -9.18 -1.51 -5.43
CA GLN A 63 -8.51 -0.31 -5.95
C GLN A 63 -8.18 -0.45 -7.46
N ALA A 64 -7.76 -1.62 -7.91
CA ALA A 64 -7.53 -1.90 -9.33
C ALA A 64 -8.82 -1.78 -10.14
N LYS A 65 -9.93 -2.32 -9.66
CA LYS A 65 -11.26 -2.21 -10.29
C LYS A 65 -11.75 -0.76 -10.37
N ASN A 66 -11.44 0.04 -9.36
CA ASN A 66 -11.73 1.48 -9.33
C ASN A 66 -10.77 2.33 -10.19
N GLY A 67 -9.92 1.70 -11.02
CA GLY A 67 -9.02 2.38 -11.95
C GLY A 67 -7.79 2.99 -11.31
N LYS A 68 -7.47 2.65 -10.06
CA LYS A 68 -6.23 3.11 -9.43
C LYS A 68 -5.06 2.21 -9.83
N PRO A 69 -3.87 2.79 -10.06
CA PRO A 69 -2.68 1.99 -10.31
C PRO A 69 -2.38 1.11 -9.09
N VAL A 70 -2.37 -0.21 -9.29
CA VAL A 70 -1.89 -1.19 -8.30
C VAL A 70 -0.47 -1.58 -8.67
N GLY A 71 0.44 -1.48 -7.70
CA GLY A 71 1.85 -1.79 -7.92
C GLY A 71 2.11 -3.30 -7.74
N PRO A 72 3.13 -3.86 -8.41
CA PRO A 72 3.61 -5.22 -8.15
C PRO A 72 4.21 -5.37 -6.73
#